data_AF-A0A845RJW8-F1
#
_entry.id   AF-A0A845RJW8-F1
#
_cell.length_a   1.000
_cell.length_b   1.000
_cell.length_c   1.000
_cell.angle_alpha   90.00
_cell.angle_beta   90.00
_cell.angle_gamma   90.00
#
_symmetry.space_group_name_H-M   'P 1'
#
loop_
_entity.id
_entity.type
_entity.pdbx_description
1 polymer ?
#
loop_
_entity_poly.entity_id
_entity_poly.type
_entity_poly.pdbx_seq_one_letter_code
_entity_poly.pdbx_strand_id
1 'polypeptide(L)'
;MTQEEQHLFSGALELECTGDLDFAVHVATSLDRYEIFPKIKTDEDLGRFLVDTAFMTGKFSFPDEARPYLDYSKIGAEQRDALGGIYTPHGLVKRREEAPVQEETPKAMLLTLTASEQSYPLVLPASEKQLGQAKESLRIEDFAQAVIASAEYTAPYLNRLIPMDSITVEDANEMALCLQRLKKDGEIMKYCAALEVEEPSTFTEALDMAIDIDDYELISDSEREYGRQALRRMGANDEVLEAIEGCTDFDRLGSEMMDEDGVRQTGFGLVRRLSKPFPPAQEPDQQMGGLSC
;
A
#
# COMPACT_ATOMS: atom_id res chain seq x y z
N MET A 1 16.86 21.36 1.57
CA MET A 1 16.98 20.70 0.26
C MET A 1 17.93 19.53 0.35
N THR A 2 17.37 18.39 0.75
CA THR A 2 18.00 17.07 0.64
C THR A 2 18.25 16.73 -0.84
N GLN A 3 19.00 15.67 -1.10
CA GLN A 3 19.26 15.21 -2.48
C GLN A 3 17.96 14.83 -3.22
N GLU A 4 17.00 14.21 -2.52
CA GLU A 4 15.69 13.89 -3.07
C GLU A 4 14.87 15.14 -3.40
N GLU A 5 14.87 16.14 -2.52
CA GLU A 5 14.22 17.44 -2.78
C GLU A 5 14.85 18.17 -3.97
N GLN A 6 16.16 18.03 -4.20
CA GLN A 6 16.84 18.58 -5.37
C GLN A 6 16.41 17.88 -6.67
N HIS A 7 16.28 16.55 -6.65
CA HIS A 7 15.80 15.78 -7.80
C HIS A 7 14.34 16.11 -8.15
N LEU A 8 13.47 16.18 -7.13
CA LEU A 8 12.08 16.60 -7.30
C LEU A 8 11.97 18.04 -7.82
N PHE A 9 12.78 18.96 -7.28
CA PHE A 9 12.81 20.36 -7.74
C PHE A 9 13.25 20.51 -9.19
N SER A 10 14.32 19.82 -9.59
CA SER A 10 14.78 19.81 -10.98
C SER A 10 13.68 19.34 -11.93
N GLY A 11 13.00 18.25 -11.59
CA GLY A 11 11.90 17.73 -12.40
C GLY A 11 10.67 18.63 -12.42
N ALA A 12 10.35 19.28 -11.31
CA ALA A 12 9.23 20.22 -11.25
C ALA A 12 9.48 21.45 -12.14
N LEU A 13 10.72 21.97 -12.19
CA LEU A 13 11.07 23.08 -13.08
C LEU A 13 10.92 22.71 -14.56
N GLU A 14 11.33 21.49 -14.94
CA GLU A 14 11.18 20.97 -16.29
C GLU A 14 9.71 20.77 -16.66
N LEU A 15 8.90 20.24 -15.73
CA LEU A 15 7.47 20.03 -15.90
C LEU A 15 6.72 21.34 -16.16
N GLU A 16 7.09 22.41 -15.45
CA GLU A 16 6.42 23.71 -15.52
C GLU A 16 6.88 24.61 -16.68
N CYS A 17 7.86 24.17 -17.49
CA CYS A 17 8.40 24.92 -18.63
C CYS A 17 8.83 26.36 -18.26
N THR A 18 9.78 26.48 -17.32
CA THR A 18 10.19 27.77 -16.72
C THR A 18 10.78 28.79 -17.70
N GLY A 19 10.45 30.07 -17.51
CA GLY A 19 11.09 31.21 -18.18
C GLY A 19 11.58 32.35 -17.27
N ASP A 20 11.33 32.30 -15.95
CA ASP A 20 11.66 33.40 -15.03
C ASP A 20 12.07 32.93 -13.62
N LEU A 21 12.92 33.71 -12.95
CA LEU A 21 13.55 33.39 -11.66
C LEU A 21 12.54 33.39 -10.49
N ASP A 22 11.56 34.31 -10.52
CA ASP A 22 10.51 34.39 -9.49
C ASP A 22 9.63 33.13 -9.48
N PHE A 23 9.44 32.51 -10.65
CA PHE A 23 8.70 31.26 -10.78
C PHE A 23 9.48 30.07 -10.21
N ALA A 24 10.80 30.03 -10.38
CA ALA A 24 11.64 28.98 -9.79
C ALA A 24 11.62 29.05 -8.25
N VAL A 25 11.58 30.26 -7.67
CA VAL A 25 11.38 30.44 -6.22
C VAL A 25 10.02 29.91 -5.79
N HIS A 26 8.96 30.19 -6.56
CA HIS A 26 7.62 29.69 -6.26
C HIS A 26 7.57 28.14 -6.25
N VAL A 27 8.14 27.48 -7.27
CA VAL A 27 8.22 26.01 -7.33
C VAL A 27 9.01 25.46 -6.14
N ALA A 28 10.13 26.08 -5.76
CA ALA A 28 10.93 25.66 -4.60
C ALA A 28 10.14 25.75 -3.28
N THR A 29 9.25 26.75 -3.16
CA THR A 29 8.39 26.94 -1.98
C THR A 29 7.12 26.07 -2.00
N SER A 30 6.87 25.32 -3.07
CA SER A 30 5.67 24.50 -3.25
C SER A 30 5.99 23.08 -3.74
N LEU A 31 7.15 22.55 -3.33
CA LEU A 31 7.61 21.20 -3.69
C LEU A 31 6.66 20.09 -3.19
N ASP A 32 5.91 20.35 -2.12
CA ASP A 32 4.88 19.48 -1.57
C ASP A 32 3.74 19.17 -2.55
N ARG A 33 3.55 20.02 -3.59
CA ARG A 33 2.56 19.81 -4.66
C ARG A 33 3.03 18.86 -5.75
N TYR A 34 4.26 18.39 -5.68
CA TYR A 34 4.85 17.47 -6.65
C TYR A 34 5.18 16.13 -5.99
N GLU A 35 5.33 15.11 -6.82
CA GLU A 35 5.80 13.80 -6.41
C GLU A 35 6.72 13.22 -7.48
N ILE A 36 7.68 12.41 -7.05
CA ILE A 36 8.64 11.72 -7.91
C ILE A 36 8.50 10.21 -7.71
N PHE A 37 8.50 9.48 -8.82
CA PHE A 37 8.52 8.02 -8.85
C PHE A 37 9.89 7.55 -9.39
N PRO A 38 10.88 7.27 -8.52
CA PRO A 38 12.27 7.13 -8.95
C PRO A 38 12.55 5.95 -9.87
N LYS A 39 11.73 4.90 -9.74
CA LYS A 39 11.84 3.65 -10.51
C LYS A 39 11.21 3.76 -11.91
N ILE A 40 10.46 4.82 -12.21
CA ILE A 40 9.74 4.98 -13.48
C ILE A 40 10.47 6.00 -14.35
N LYS A 41 11.19 5.56 -15.39
CA LYS A 41 11.99 6.46 -16.25
C LYS A 41 11.56 6.44 -17.70
N THR A 42 10.75 5.47 -18.08
CA THR A 42 10.28 5.27 -19.45
C THR A 42 8.79 4.93 -19.47
N ASP A 43 8.18 5.05 -20.64
CA ASP A 43 6.80 4.61 -20.85
C ASP A 43 6.64 3.10 -20.61
N GLU A 44 7.67 2.30 -20.90
CA GLU A 44 7.64 0.87 -20.58
C GLU A 44 7.60 0.63 -19.07
N ASP A 45 8.43 1.34 -18.28
CA ASP A 45 8.44 1.24 -16.82
C ASP A 45 7.09 1.65 -16.23
N LEU A 46 6.49 2.73 -16.76
CA LEU A 46 5.18 3.21 -16.32
C LEU A 46 4.09 2.20 -16.67
N GLY A 47 4.11 1.64 -17.88
CA GLY A 47 3.15 0.63 -18.31
C GLY A 47 3.22 -0.64 -17.48
N ARG A 48 4.44 -1.14 -17.19
CA ARG A 48 4.66 -2.29 -16.30
C ARG A 48 4.12 -1.99 -14.91
N PHE A 49 4.50 -0.85 -14.33
CA PHE A 49 4.01 -0.41 -13.03
C PHE A 49 2.48 -0.38 -12.96
N LEU A 50 1.79 0.13 -13.99
CA LEU A 50 0.32 0.20 -14.02
C LEU A 50 -0.34 -1.18 -14.05
N VAL A 51 0.21 -2.12 -14.81
CA VAL A 51 -0.31 -3.51 -14.91
C VAL A 51 0.04 -4.32 -13.67
N ASP A 52 1.23 -4.11 -13.11
CA ASP A 52 1.68 -4.79 -11.90
C ASP A 52 0.89 -4.33 -10.69
N THR A 53 0.52 -3.05 -10.63
CA THR A 53 -0.33 -2.47 -9.57
C THR A 53 -1.83 -2.54 -9.87
N ALA A 54 -2.25 -3.25 -10.92
CA ALA A 54 -3.64 -3.35 -11.34
C ALA A 54 -4.55 -3.98 -10.26
N PHE A 55 -4.01 -4.87 -9.44
CA PHE A 55 -4.74 -5.46 -8.31
C PHE A 55 -5.12 -4.42 -7.24
N MET A 56 -4.33 -3.34 -7.09
CA MET A 56 -4.60 -2.22 -6.19
C MET A 56 -5.51 -1.19 -6.84
N THR A 57 -5.22 -0.78 -8.07
CA THR A 57 -5.96 0.33 -8.70
C THR A 57 -7.28 -0.11 -9.33
N GLY A 58 -7.44 -1.41 -9.61
CA GLY A 58 -8.54 -1.96 -10.42
C GLY A 58 -8.49 -1.51 -11.88
N LYS A 59 -7.47 -0.73 -12.28
CA LYS A 59 -7.25 -0.23 -13.63
C LYS A 59 -6.14 -1.06 -14.27
N PHE A 60 -6.19 -1.24 -15.60
CA PHE A 60 -5.19 -2.03 -16.35
C PHE A 60 -5.05 -3.50 -15.87
N SER A 61 -6.14 -4.10 -15.41
CA SER A 61 -6.17 -5.53 -15.06
C SER A 61 -6.31 -6.37 -16.32
N PHE A 62 -5.35 -7.27 -16.53
CA PHE A 62 -5.32 -8.22 -17.64
C PHE A 62 -5.08 -9.64 -17.09
N PRO A 63 -5.58 -10.69 -17.77
CA PRO A 63 -5.23 -12.07 -17.44
C PRO A 63 -3.72 -12.32 -17.52
N ASP A 64 -3.19 -13.20 -16.68
CA ASP A 64 -1.76 -13.49 -16.61
C ASP A 64 -1.20 -14.02 -17.94
N GLU A 65 -2.00 -14.78 -18.68
CA GLU A 65 -1.61 -15.32 -19.99
C GLU A 65 -1.43 -14.22 -21.05
N ALA A 66 -2.07 -13.06 -20.87
CA ALA A 66 -1.98 -11.93 -21.77
C ALA A 66 -0.76 -11.04 -21.48
N ARG A 67 -0.26 -11.03 -20.23
CA ARG A 67 0.84 -10.15 -19.78
C ARG A 67 2.08 -10.19 -20.68
N PRO A 68 2.57 -11.34 -21.16
CA PRO A 68 3.74 -11.40 -22.05
C PRO A 68 3.55 -10.71 -23.41
N TYR A 69 2.29 -10.47 -23.81
CA TYR A 69 1.93 -9.90 -25.11
C TYR A 69 1.49 -8.44 -25.03
N LEU A 70 1.45 -7.84 -23.83
CA LEU A 70 1.07 -6.45 -23.65
C LEU A 70 2.17 -5.51 -24.16
N ASP A 71 1.75 -4.45 -24.85
CA ASP A 71 2.61 -3.33 -25.22
C ASP A 71 2.67 -2.34 -24.05
N TYR A 72 3.55 -2.62 -23.08
CA TYR A 72 3.73 -1.80 -21.89
C TYR A 72 4.12 -0.36 -22.23
N SER A 73 4.96 -0.16 -23.25
CA SER A 73 5.34 1.18 -23.72
C SER A 73 4.14 1.97 -24.18
N LYS A 74 3.19 1.36 -24.90
CA LYS A 74 1.96 2.05 -25.32
C LYS A 74 1.04 2.37 -24.14
N ILE A 75 0.87 1.42 -23.22
CA ILE A 75 0.05 1.62 -22.00
C ILE A 75 0.59 2.81 -21.19
N GLY A 76 1.90 2.84 -20.95
CA GLY A 76 2.52 3.92 -20.21
C GLY A 76 2.45 5.26 -20.94
N ALA A 77 2.65 5.29 -22.26
CA ALA A 77 2.55 6.54 -23.03
C ALA A 77 1.15 7.16 -22.96
N GLU A 78 0.09 6.34 -23.13
CA GLU A 78 -1.30 6.81 -23.02
C GLU A 78 -1.59 7.36 -21.61
N GLN A 79 -1.08 6.70 -20.58
CA GLN A 79 -1.31 7.13 -19.19
C GLN A 79 -0.44 8.33 -18.78
N ARG A 80 0.79 8.45 -19.28
CA ARG A 80 1.66 9.61 -19.03
C ARG A 80 1.00 10.90 -19.49
N ASP A 81 0.41 10.88 -20.68
CA ASP A 81 -0.27 12.05 -21.25
C ASP A 81 -1.50 12.44 -20.40
N ALA A 82 -2.20 11.46 -19.82
CA ALA A 82 -3.32 11.70 -18.90
C ALA A 82 -2.87 12.22 -17.52
N LEU A 83 -1.72 11.76 -17.01
CA LEU A 83 -1.16 12.17 -15.73
C LEU A 83 -0.47 13.54 -15.77
N GLY A 84 -0.12 14.03 -16.97
CA GLY A 84 0.63 15.27 -17.14
C GLY A 84 1.98 15.24 -16.44
N GLY A 85 2.68 14.10 -16.45
CA GLY A 85 4.00 13.93 -15.84
C GLY A 85 5.15 13.97 -16.86
N ILE A 86 6.37 14.27 -16.39
CA ILE A 86 7.60 14.30 -17.20
C ILE A 86 8.63 13.31 -16.67
N TYR A 87 9.33 12.63 -17.58
CA TYR A 87 10.46 11.79 -17.20
C TYR A 87 11.71 12.63 -17.00
N THR A 88 12.36 12.41 -15.87
CA THR A 88 13.66 12.98 -15.54
C THR A 88 14.68 11.84 -15.38
N PRO A 89 16.00 12.13 -15.37
CA PRO A 89 17.01 11.12 -15.04
C PRO A 89 16.79 10.43 -13.68
N HIS A 90 16.03 11.09 -12.80
CA HIS A 90 15.75 10.67 -11.43
C HIS A 90 14.37 10.00 -11.27
N GLY A 91 13.56 9.90 -12.32
CA GLY A 91 12.23 9.30 -12.28
C GLY A 91 11.14 10.18 -12.92
N LEU A 92 9.91 9.68 -12.89
CA LEU A 92 8.73 10.39 -13.35
C LEU A 92 8.32 11.42 -12.30
N VAL A 93 8.23 12.68 -12.70
CA VAL A 93 7.74 13.77 -11.85
C VAL A 93 6.38 14.22 -12.35
N LYS A 94 5.41 14.32 -11.43
CA LYS A 94 4.09 14.88 -11.74
C LYS A 94 3.59 15.78 -10.62
N ARG A 95 2.60 16.62 -10.96
CA ARG A 95 1.80 17.31 -9.95
C ARG A 95 0.96 16.27 -9.19
N ARG A 96 0.86 16.44 -7.87
CA ARG A 96 -0.17 15.78 -7.08
C ARG A 96 -1.52 16.29 -7.58
N GLU A 97 -2.50 15.40 -7.73
CA GLU A 97 -3.87 15.83 -7.99
C GLU A 97 -4.29 16.73 -6.82
N GLU A 98 -4.72 17.96 -7.11
CA GLU A 98 -5.32 18.83 -6.11
C GLU A 98 -6.65 18.23 -5.67
N ALA A 99 -6.60 17.39 -4.64
CA ALA A 99 -7.77 17.18 -3.81
C ALA A 99 -8.16 18.57 -3.26
N PRO A 100 -9.41 19.03 -3.43
CA PRO A 100 -9.83 20.28 -2.83
C PRO A 100 -9.51 20.22 -1.34
N VAL A 101 -8.74 21.20 -0.87
CA VAL A 101 -8.48 21.43 0.56
C VAL A 101 -9.80 21.87 1.19
N GLN A 102 -10.60 20.88 1.56
CA GLN A 102 -11.42 20.95 2.75
C GLN A 102 -10.79 19.97 3.73
N GLU A 103 -10.65 20.39 4.99
CA GLU A 103 -10.30 19.52 6.11
C GLU A 103 -11.43 18.50 6.37
N GLU A 104 -11.87 17.75 5.36
CA GLU A 104 -12.59 16.50 5.56
C GLU A 104 -11.52 15.44 5.84
N THR A 105 -11.59 14.81 7.00
CA THR A 105 -10.83 13.60 7.29
C THR A 105 -11.02 12.63 6.12
N PRO A 106 -9.94 12.16 5.46
CA PRO A 106 -10.06 11.41 4.21
C PRO A 106 -10.87 10.13 4.42
N LYS A 107 -12.02 10.03 3.76
CA LYS A 107 -12.99 8.93 3.94
C LYS A 107 -12.33 7.60 3.63
N ALA A 108 -12.32 6.69 4.60
CA ALA A 108 -11.73 5.36 4.45
C ALA A 108 -12.80 4.30 4.14
N MET A 109 -13.97 4.43 4.77
CA MET A 109 -15.09 3.50 4.59
C MET A 109 -16.43 4.22 4.53
N LEU A 110 -17.42 3.57 3.93
CA LEU A 110 -18.82 3.96 3.96
C LEU A 110 -19.65 2.76 4.43
N LEU A 111 -20.42 2.96 5.50
CA LEU A 111 -21.43 2.00 5.94
C LEU A 111 -22.82 2.50 5.57
N THR A 112 -23.71 1.58 5.19
CA THR A 112 -25.15 1.84 5.12
C THR A 112 -25.81 1.16 6.30
N LEU A 113 -26.25 1.93 7.28
CA LEU A 113 -26.93 1.42 8.47
C LEU A 113 -28.44 1.43 8.25
N THR A 114 -29.13 0.42 8.75
CA THR A 114 -30.58 0.32 8.70
C THR A 114 -31.15 -0.05 10.06
N ALA A 115 -32.20 0.65 10.49
CA ALA A 115 -32.93 0.34 11.72
C ALA A 115 -34.42 0.62 11.49
N SER A 116 -35.27 -0.36 11.73
CA SER A 116 -36.71 -0.29 11.40
C SER A 116 -36.95 0.12 9.93
N GLU A 117 -37.56 1.28 9.68
CA GLU A 117 -37.80 1.81 8.33
C GLU A 117 -36.80 2.91 7.91
N GLN A 118 -35.77 3.15 8.73
CA GLN A 118 -34.79 4.20 8.51
C GLN A 118 -33.48 3.63 7.97
N SER A 119 -32.86 4.37 7.06
CA SER A 119 -31.54 4.08 6.50
C SER A 119 -30.65 5.31 6.64
N TYR A 120 -29.40 5.11 7.02
CA TYR A 120 -28.44 6.19 7.23
C TYR A 120 -27.05 5.81 6.68
N PRO A 121 -26.53 6.56 5.70
CA PRO A 121 -25.15 6.39 5.24
C PRO A 121 -24.18 7.03 6.24
N LEU A 122 -23.29 6.23 6.82
CA LEU A 122 -22.27 6.67 7.77
C LEU A 122 -20.89 6.57 7.13
N VAL A 123 -20.29 7.73 6.91
CA VAL A 123 -18.91 7.84 6.43
C VAL A 123 -17.95 7.67 7.59
N LEU A 124 -16.91 6.83 7.42
CA LEU A 124 -15.92 6.54 8.43
C LEU A 124 -14.49 6.95 7.97
N PRO A 125 -13.62 7.36 8.90
CA PRO A 125 -13.89 7.45 10.34
C PRO A 125 -14.81 8.64 10.67
N ALA A 126 -15.75 8.39 11.58
CA ALA A 126 -16.73 9.35 12.07
C ALA A 126 -16.34 9.84 13.47
N SER A 127 -16.50 11.15 13.68
CA SER A 127 -16.42 11.75 15.01
C SER A 127 -17.60 11.33 15.89
N GLU A 128 -17.44 11.42 17.21
CA GLU A 128 -18.52 11.19 18.19
C GLU A 128 -19.80 11.97 17.87
N LYS A 129 -19.66 13.20 17.37
CA LYS A 129 -20.81 14.01 16.94
C LYS A 129 -21.55 13.39 15.76
N GLN A 130 -20.82 12.88 14.77
CA GLN A 130 -21.41 12.22 13.59
C GLN A 130 -22.04 10.88 13.97
N LEU A 131 -21.40 10.11 14.85
CA LEU A 131 -21.97 8.87 15.40
C LEU A 131 -23.29 9.15 16.15
N GLY A 132 -23.31 10.18 17.00
CA GLY A 132 -24.53 10.64 17.68
C GLY A 132 -25.65 11.04 16.71
N GLN A 133 -25.32 11.79 15.66
CA GLN A 133 -26.28 12.17 14.62
C GLN A 133 -26.85 10.97 13.85
N ALA A 134 -26.03 9.95 13.58
CA ALA A 134 -26.47 8.71 12.96
C ALA A 134 -27.48 7.98 13.86
N LYS A 135 -27.18 7.88 15.16
CA LYS A 135 -28.09 7.27 16.16
C LYS A 135 -29.43 8.01 16.26
N GLU A 136 -29.40 9.34 16.35
CA GLU A 136 -30.61 10.17 16.36
C GLU A 136 -31.46 9.97 15.09
N SER A 137 -30.81 9.91 13.93
CA SER A 137 -31.47 9.74 12.63
C SER A 137 -32.13 8.37 12.49
N LEU A 138 -31.49 7.33 13.01
CA LEU A 138 -31.98 5.93 13.04
C LEU A 138 -32.89 5.63 14.24
N ARG A 139 -33.04 6.58 15.18
CA ARG A 139 -33.82 6.44 16.43
C ARG A 139 -33.39 5.24 17.27
N ILE A 140 -32.08 5.03 17.37
CA ILE A 140 -31.45 3.97 18.16
C ILE A 140 -30.62 4.57 19.30
N GLU A 141 -30.45 3.81 20.38
CA GLU A 141 -29.55 4.20 21.48
C GLU A 141 -28.14 3.62 21.28
N ASP A 142 -28.09 2.44 20.66
CA ASP A 142 -26.88 1.65 20.47
C ASP A 142 -26.83 1.10 19.03
N PHE A 143 -25.63 1.04 18.44
CA PHE A 143 -25.49 0.55 17.06
C PHE A 143 -25.76 -0.95 16.92
N ALA A 144 -25.72 -1.73 18.00
CA ALA A 144 -26.19 -3.12 18.01
C ALA A 144 -27.68 -3.27 17.67
N GLN A 145 -28.46 -2.18 17.72
CA GLN A 145 -29.87 -2.14 17.30
C GLN A 145 -30.03 -1.92 15.79
N ALA A 146 -28.96 -1.58 15.07
CA ALA A 146 -28.94 -1.39 13.63
C ALA A 146 -28.29 -2.57 12.91
N VAL A 147 -28.69 -2.77 11.66
CA VAL A 147 -28.05 -3.73 10.75
C VAL A 147 -27.18 -2.95 9.78
N ILE A 148 -25.91 -3.37 9.63
CA ILE A 148 -25.01 -2.91 8.57
C ILE A 148 -25.45 -3.58 7.27
N ALA A 149 -26.20 -2.85 6.44
CA ALA A 149 -26.72 -3.34 5.17
C ALA A 149 -25.64 -3.41 4.07
N SER A 150 -24.66 -2.51 4.12
CA SER A 150 -23.46 -2.56 3.30
C SER A 150 -22.27 -1.92 4.00
N ALA A 151 -21.08 -2.39 3.66
CA ALA A 151 -19.79 -1.84 4.07
C ALA A 151 -18.88 -1.77 2.85
N GLU A 152 -18.34 -0.58 2.56
CA GLU A 152 -17.52 -0.35 1.38
C GLU A 152 -16.26 0.42 1.76
N TYR A 153 -15.09 -0.06 1.30
CA TYR A 153 -13.84 0.71 1.38
C TYR A 153 -13.72 1.70 0.22
N THR A 154 -13.20 2.89 0.49
CA THR A 154 -12.82 3.86 -0.56
C THR A 154 -11.74 3.30 -1.49
N ALA A 155 -10.89 2.41 -0.97
CA ALA A 155 -9.88 1.68 -1.71
C ALA A 155 -10.40 0.27 -2.04
N PRO A 156 -10.86 -0.01 -3.27
CA PRO A 156 -11.64 -1.22 -3.56
C PRO A 156 -10.90 -2.54 -3.34
N TYR A 157 -9.57 -2.54 -3.43
CA TYR A 157 -8.74 -3.72 -3.22
C TYR A 157 -8.81 -4.26 -1.77
N LEU A 158 -9.11 -3.39 -0.79
CA LEU A 158 -9.27 -3.80 0.61
C LEU A 158 -10.47 -4.73 0.80
N ASN A 159 -11.50 -4.65 -0.05
CA ASN A 159 -12.65 -5.55 0.01
C ASN A 159 -12.27 -7.02 -0.28
N ARG A 160 -11.09 -7.28 -0.87
CA ARG A 160 -10.59 -8.63 -1.14
C ARG A 160 -9.70 -9.17 -0.02
N LEU A 161 -9.12 -8.28 0.78
CA LEU A 161 -8.15 -8.64 1.82
C LEU A 161 -8.75 -8.66 3.22
N ILE A 162 -9.76 -7.81 3.47
CA ILE A 162 -10.38 -7.67 4.78
C ILE A 162 -11.76 -8.33 4.74
N PRO A 163 -11.97 -9.43 5.49
CA PRO A 163 -13.29 -10.02 5.64
C PRO A 163 -14.25 -9.02 6.28
N MET A 164 -15.53 -9.08 5.88
CA MET A 164 -16.58 -8.24 6.46
C MET A 164 -17.44 -9.00 7.48
N ASP A 165 -17.08 -10.25 7.79
CA ASP A 165 -17.83 -11.09 8.71
C ASP A 165 -17.75 -10.53 10.14
N SER A 166 -18.93 -10.46 10.79
CA SER A 166 -19.11 -9.98 12.16
C SER A 166 -18.65 -8.54 12.42
N ILE A 167 -18.62 -7.71 11.38
CA ILE A 167 -18.33 -6.28 11.48
C ILE A 167 -19.31 -5.54 12.41
N THR A 168 -18.78 -4.68 13.28
CA THR A 168 -19.54 -3.72 14.10
C THR A 168 -19.26 -2.29 13.64
N VAL A 169 -20.11 -1.33 14.03
CA VAL A 169 -19.90 0.08 13.66
C VAL A 169 -18.64 0.63 14.33
N GLU A 170 -18.39 0.20 15.56
CA GLU A 170 -17.23 0.54 16.38
C GLU A 170 -15.94 0.01 15.74
N ASP A 171 -15.88 -1.28 15.41
CA ASP A 171 -14.70 -1.89 14.78
C ASP A 171 -14.45 -1.29 13.39
N ALA A 172 -15.51 -1.03 12.63
CA ALA A 172 -15.39 -0.37 11.33
C ALA A 172 -14.83 1.06 11.45
N ASN A 173 -15.24 1.79 12.50
CA ASN A 173 -14.73 3.13 12.75
C ASN A 173 -13.25 3.10 13.14
N GLU A 174 -12.85 2.14 13.99
CA GLU A 174 -11.45 1.93 14.37
C GLU A 174 -10.60 1.51 13.17
N MET A 175 -11.07 0.55 12.36
CA MET A 175 -10.41 0.17 11.10
C MET A 175 -10.21 1.37 10.18
N ALA A 176 -11.22 2.23 10.04
CA ALA A 176 -11.12 3.44 9.25
C ALA A 176 -10.07 4.43 9.78
N LEU A 177 -9.90 4.53 11.11
CA LEU A 177 -8.83 5.30 11.76
C LEU A 177 -7.45 4.67 11.50
N CYS A 178 -7.32 3.35 11.66
CA CYS A 178 -6.09 2.61 11.36
C CYS A 178 -5.67 2.83 9.89
N LEU A 179 -6.59 2.65 8.94
CA LEU A 179 -6.32 2.85 7.52
C LEU A 179 -5.88 4.28 7.18
N GLN A 180 -6.41 5.30 7.88
CA GLN A 180 -5.93 6.68 7.73
C GLN A 180 -4.50 6.84 8.23
N ARG A 181 -4.18 6.30 9.41
CA ARG A 181 -2.84 6.34 10.00
C ARG A 181 -1.82 5.62 9.11
N LEU A 182 -2.11 4.39 8.73
CA LEU A 182 -1.29 3.58 7.84
C LEU A 182 -0.98 4.30 6.52
N LYS A 183 -1.97 4.97 5.91
CA LYS A 183 -1.74 5.78 4.70
C LYS A 183 -0.84 6.98 4.95
N LYS A 184 -1.06 7.68 6.06
CA LYS A 184 -0.26 8.85 6.44
C LYS A 184 1.20 8.48 6.70
N ASP A 185 1.42 7.33 7.32
CA ASP A 185 2.75 6.86 7.73
C ASP A 185 3.45 6.03 6.63
N GLY A 186 2.78 5.81 5.48
CA GLY A 186 3.34 5.08 4.34
C GLY A 186 3.34 3.55 4.52
N GLU A 187 2.62 3.04 5.50
CA GLU A 187 2.62 1.62 5.91
C GLU A 187 1.48 0.80 5.30
N ILE A 188 0.64 1.40 4.44
CA ILE A 188 -0.49 0.70 3.84
C ILE A 188 -0.05 -0.55 3.05
N MET A 189 1.12 -0.51 2.39
CA MET A 189 1.67 -1.66 1.65
C MET A 189 2.11 -2.77 2.60
N LYS A 190 2.73 -2.41 3.72
CA LYS A 190 3.10 -3.36 4.79
C LYS A 190 1.87 -4.08 5.33
N TYR A 191 0.79 -3.34 5.61
CA TYR A 191 -0.46 -3.93 6.10
C TYR A 191 -1.10 -4.86 5.06
N CYS A 192 -1.16 -4.45 3.80
CA CYS A 192 -1.73 -5.29 2.75
C CYS A 192 -0.90 -6.56 2.50
N ALA A 193 0.43 -6.47 2.57
CA ALA A 193 1.30 -7.64 2.49
C ALA A 193 1.04 -8.61 3.66
N ALA A 194 0.88 -8.10 4.88
CA ALA A 194 0.54 -8.93 6.04
C ALA A 194 -0.82 -9.63 5.86
N LEU A 195 -1.85 -8.91 5.40
CA LEU A 195 -3.18 -9.49 5.13
C LEU A 195 -3.14 -10.60 4.07
N GLU A 196 -2.35 -10.43 3.01
CA GLU A 196 -2.21 -11.44 1.94
C GLU A 196 -1.53 -12.73 2.44
N VAL A 197 -0.66 -12.63 3.44
CA VAL A 197 0.03 -13.80 4.00
C VAL A 197 -0.78 -14.49 5.08
N GLU A 198 -1.38 -13.72 6.00
CA GLU A 198 -2.09 -14.30 7.15
C GLU A 198 -3.54 -14.66 6.83
N GLU A 199 -4.11 -14.11 5.75
CA GLU A 199 -5.48 -14.38 5.28
C GLU A 199 -6.49 -14.41 6.45
N PRO A 200 -6.68 -13.28 7.18
CA PRO A 200 -7.55 -13.27 8.34
C PRO A 200 -8.96 -13.76 7.97
N SER A 201 -9.58 -14.50 8.88
CA SER A 201 -10.89 -15.11 8.66
C SER A 201 -12.04 -14.23 9.11
N THR A 202 -11.75 -13.22 9.93
CA THR A 202 -12.75 -12.28 10.48
C THR A 202 -12.31 -10.83 10.33
N PHE A 203 -13.28 -9.91 10.39
CA PHE A 203 -13.00 -8.48 10.40
C PHE A 203 -12.12 -8.08 11.59
N THR A 204 -12.39 -8.65 12.77
CA THR A 204 -11.65 -8.35 14.01
C THR A 204 -10.19 -8.79 13.91
N GLU A 205 -9.89 -9.97 13.35
CA GLU A 205 -8.50 -10.41 13.12
C GLU A 205 -7.75 -9.42 12.21
N ALA A 206 -8.39 -8.96 11.13
CA ALA A 206 -7.79 -7.94 10.27
C ALA A 206 -7.57 -6.60 11.00
N LEU A 207 -8.50 -6.20 11.87
CA LEU A 207 -8.36 -5.00 12.70
C LEU A 207 -7.20 -5.13 13.68
N ASP A 208 -7.07 -6.27 14.36
CA ASP A 208 -5.97 -6.56 15.27
C ASP A 208 -4.62 -6.46 14.54
N MET A 209 -4.53 -7.02 13.32
CA MET A 209 -3.33 -6.88 12.48
C MET A 209 -3.02 -5.41 12.11
N ALA A 210 -4.05 -4.57 11.91
CA ALA A 210 -3.86 -3.15 11.61
C ALA A 210 -3.34 -2.37 12.84
N ILE A 211 -3.80 -2.76 14.03
CA ILE A 211 -3.36 -2.20 15.32
C ILE A 211 -1.91 -2.63 15.60
N ASP A 212 -1.60 -3.90 15.37
CA ASP A 212 -0.29 -4.51 15.59
C ASP A 212 0.61 -4.45 14.33
N ILE A 213 0.45 -3.42 13.51
CA ILE A 213 1.21 -3.27 12.25
C ILE A 213 2.74 -3.23 12.48
N ASP A 214 3.17 -2.79 13.67
CA ASP A 214 4.57 -2.76 14.09
C ASP A 214 5.19 -4.16 14.23
N ASP A 215 4.38 -5.22 14.33
CA ASP A 215 4.87 -6.60 14.31
C ASP A 215 5.26 -7.07 12.89
N TYR A 216 5.02 -6.25 11.88
CA TYR A 216 5.35 -6.55 10.49
C TYR A 216 6.41 -5.60 9.95
N GLU A 217 7.26 -6.14 9.08
CA GLU A 217 8.27 -5.37 8.37
C GLU A 217 8.19 -5.66 6.88
N LEU A 218 8.05 -4.60 6.08
CA LEU A 218 8.18 -4.67 4.64
C LEU A 218 9.68 -4.66 4.31
N ILE A 219 10.12 -5.67 3.58
CA ILE A 219 11.53 -5.96 3.31
C ILE A 219 11.90 -5.43 1.92
N SER A 220 13.14 -4.95 1.78
CA SER A 220 13.70 -4.61 0.48
C SER A 220 13.82 -5.84 -0.41
N ASP A 221 13.63 -5.67 -1.71
CA ASP A 221 13.80 -6.68 -2.76
C ASP A 221 15.25 -7.16 -2.96
N SER A 222 16.22 -6.65 -2.17
CA SER A 222 17.62 -7.06 -2.23
C SER A 222 18.00 -8.06 -1.14
N GLU A 223 18.21 -9.31 -1.53
CA GLU A 223 18.82 -10.35 -0.68
C GLU A 223 20.14 -9.87 -0.09
N ARG A 224 21.00 -9.27 -0.92
CA ARG A 224 22.28 -8.70 -0.50
C ARG A 224 22.17 -7.74 0.69
N GLU A 225 21.28 -6.74 0.58
CA GLU A 225 21.12 -5.76 1.65
C GLU A 225 20.44 -6.40 2.87
N TYR A 226 19.54 -7.36 2.67
CA TYR A 226 18.96 -8.13 3.77
C TYR A 226 20.02 -8.90 4.56
N GLY A 227 20.97 -9.55 3.87
CA GLY A 227 22.11 -10.23 4.51
C GLY A 227 22.98 -9.27 5.31
N ARG A 228 23.24 -8.07 4.78
CA ARG A 228 23.95 -7.01 5.52
C ARG A 228 23.16 -6.53 6.74
N GLN A 229 21.85 -6.33 6.60
CA GLN A 229 20.96 -5.93 7.69
C GLN A 229 20.88 -7.02 8.78
N ALA A 230 20.86 -8.30 8.41
CA ALA A 230 20.92 -9.42 9.34
C ALA A 230 22.22 -9.39 10.18
N LEU A 231 23.36 -9.14 9.55
CA LEU A 231 24.63 -8.97 10.26
C LEU A 231 24.64 -7.73 11.16
N ARG A 232 24.04 -6.62 10.74
CA ARG A 232 23.84 -5.43 11.61
C ARG A 232 23.01 -5.76 12.84
N ARG A 233 21.93 -6.55 12.69
CA ARG A 233 21.11 -7.05 13.81
C ARG A 233 21.93 -7.90 14.79
N MET A 234 22.95 -8.61 14.31
CA MET A 234 23.90 -9.37 15.13
C MET A 234 25.06 -8.52 15.71
N GLY A 235 25.08 -7.21 15.44
CA GLY A 235 26.07 -6.28 15.99
C GLY A 235 27.25 -5.97 15.07
N ALA A 236 27.25 -6.41 13.81
CA ALA A 236 28.25 -5.99 12.84
C ALA A 236 28.05 -4.51 12.48
N ASN A 237 29.07 -3.69 12.67
CA ASN A 237 29.06 -2.30 12.20
C ASN A 237 29.50 -2.24 10.72
N ASP A 238 29.38 -1.06 10.11
CA ASP A 238 29.73 -0.90 8.69
C ASP A 238 31.21 -1.20 8.41
N GLU A 239 32.12 -0.92 9.34
CA GLU A 239 33.56 -1.28 9.19
C GLU A 239 33.77 -2.80 9.06
N VAL A 240 33.03 -3.60 9.84
CA VAL A 240 33.06 -5.07 9.75
C VAL A 240 32.47 -5.52 8.41
N LEU A 241 31.35 -4.94 7.99
CA LEU A 241 30.72 -5.29 6.71
C LEU A 241 31.65 -4.98 5.53
N GLU A 242 32.29 -3.81 5.53
CA GLU A 242 33.27 -3.43 4.50
C GLU A 242 34.49 -4.35 4.50
N ALA A 243 34.98 -4.76 5.67
CA ALA A 243 36.13 -5.66 5.78
C ALA A 243 35.86 -7.06 5.22
N ILE A 244 34.61 -7.54 5.27
CA ILE A 244 34.21 -8.86 4.79
C ILE A 244 33.56 -8.85 3.40
N GLU A 245 33.39 -7.67 2.78
CA GLU A 245 32.67 -7.46 1.52
C GLU A 245 33.21 -8.32 0.36
N GLY A 246 34.54 -8.49 0.28
CA GLY A 246 35.17 -9.33 -0.75
C GLY A 246 35.24 -10.83 -0.41
N CYS A 247 34.85 -11.21 0.80
CA CYS A 247 34.99 -12.57 1.35
C CYS A 247 33.64 -13.24 1.64
N THR A 248 32.55 -12.47 1.62
CA THR A 248 31.22 -12.93 2.00
C THR A 248 30.27 -12.85 0.81
N ASP A 249 29.56 -13.94 0.55
CA ASP A 249 28.47 -13.97 -0.41
C ASP A 249 27.20 -13.44 0.29
N PHE A 250 26.99 -12.12 0.24
CA PHE A 250 25.86 -11.46 0.91
C PHE A 250 24.51 -11.79 0.26
N ASP A 251 24.48 -12.10 -1.03
CA ASP A 251 23.26 -12.51 -1.71
C ASP A 251 22.80 -13.86 -1.17
N ARG A 252 23.71 -14.86 -1.12
CA ARG A 252 23.42 -16.15 -0.52
C ARG A 252 23.06 -16.05 0.97
N LEU A 253 23.83 -15.28 1.75
CA LEU A 253 23.52 -15.06 3.17
C LEU A 253 22.14 -14.42 3.33
N GLY A 254 21.82 -13.44 2.49
CA GLY A 254 20.52 -12.78 2.47
C GLY A 254 19.37 -13.75 2.26
N SER A 255 19.48 -14.58 1.22
CA SER A 255 18.50 -15.61 0.89
C SER A 255 18.31 -16.61 2.06
N GLU A 256 19.40 -17.13 2.63
CA GLU A 256 19.34 -18.05 3.77
C GLU A 256 18.68 -17.39 5.00
N MET A 257 19.01 -16.13 5.29
CA MET A 257 18.40 -15.38 6.40
C MET A 257 16.93 -15.04 6.13
N MET A 258 16.54 -14.75 4.88
CA MET A 258 15.14 -14.51 4.52
C MET A 258 14.29 -15.76 4.74
N ASP A 259 14.81 -16.94 4.38
CA ASP A 259 14.16 -18.22 4.62
C ASP A 259 14.00 -18.51 6.12
N GLU A 260 15.05 -18.29 6.91
CA GLU A 260 15.03 -18.46 8.38
C GLU A 260 14.07 -17.49 9.08
N ASP A 261 14.07 -16.22 8.67
CA ASP A 261 13.17 -15.18 9.20
C ASP A 261 11.72 -15.35 8.68
N GLY A 262 11.49 -16.31 7.77
CA GLY A 262 10.17 -16.63 7.23
C GLY A 262 9.59 -15.53 6.35
N VAL A 263 10.42 -14.82 5.59
CA VAL A 263 9.99 -13.78 4.64
C VAL A 263 9.05 -14.38 3.59
N ARG A 264 8.03 -13.62 3.18
CA ARG A 264 7.04 -14.03 2.18
C ARG A 264 6.94 -12.99 1.07
N GLN A 265 6.91 -13.46 -0.17
CA GLN A 265 6.60 -12.65 -1.33
C GLN A 265 5.08 -12.52 -1.46
N THR A 266 4.61 -11.28 -1.62
CA THR A 266 3.20 -10.94 -1.85
C THR A 266 3.07 -10.03 -3.06
N GLY A 267 1.84 -9.74 -3.50
CA GLY A 267 1.57 -8.68 -4.47
C GLY A 267 2.00 -7.29 -3.97
N PHE A 268 2.07 -7.10 -2.65
CA PHE A 268 2.41 -5.82 -2.01
C PHE A 268 3.90 -5.69 -1.59
N GLY A 269 4.72 -6.70 -1.85
CA GLY A 269 6.16 -6.72 -1.55
C GLY A 269 6.57 -7.92 -0.69
N LEU A 270 7.84 -7.93 -0.27
CA LEU A 270 8.36 -8.92 0.68
C LEU A 270 7.99 -8.50 2.09
N VAL A 271 7.45 -9.39 2.90
CA VAL A 271 7.04 -9.10 4.28
C VAL A 271 7.52 -10.20 5.22
N ARG A 272 7.80 -9.83 6.47
CA ARG A 272 8.00 -10.77 7.58
C ARG A 272 7.23 -10.32 8.81
N ARG A 273 6.97 -11.27 9.71
CA ARG A 273 6.47 -11.01 11.06
C ARG A 273 7.60 -11.13 12.07
N LEU A 274 7.74 -10.15 12.95
CA LEU A 274 8.85 -9.99 13.88
C LEU A 274 8.72 -10.89 15.11
N SER A 275 7.51 -11.03 15.67
CA SER A 275 7.24 -11.84 16.85
C SER A 275 7.48 -13.33 16.61
N LYS A 276 7.05 -13.84 15.46
CA LYS A 276 7.17 -15.24 15.05
C LYS A 276 7.15 -15.35 13.52
N PRO A 277 8.08 -16.10 12.90
CA PRO A 277 8.05 -16.33 11.45
C PRO A 277 6.70 -16.85 10.96
N PHE A 278 6.34 -16.52 9.72
CA PHE A 278 5.14 -17.06 9.09
C PHE A 278 5.24 -18.60 8.99
N PRO A 279 4.12 -19.33 9.13
CA PRO A 279 4.11 -20.77 8.90
C PRO A 279 4.65 -21.10 7.50
N PRO A 280 5.31 -22.25 7.30
CA PRO A 280 5.77 -22.68 5.98
C PRO A 280 4.63 -22.58 4.96
N ALA A 281 4.92 -22.10 3.75
CA ALA A 281 3.92 -22.05 2.69
C ALA A 281 3.34 -23.46 2.49
N GLN A 282 2.02 -23.57 2.44
CA GLN A 282 1.39 -24.86 2.16
C GLN A 282 1.77 -25.26 0.73
N GLU A 283 2.39 -26.43 0.56
CA GLU A 283 2.61 -26.97 -0.78
C GLU A 283 1.25 -27.12 -1.48
N PRO A 284 1.13 -26.72 -2.76
CA PRO A 284 -0.12 -26.91 -3.49
C PRO A 284 -0.48 -28.39 -3.46
N ASP A 285 -1.65 -28.69 -2.91
CA ASP A 285 -2.22 -30.01 -2.71
C ASP A 285 -2.15 -30.77 -4.04
N GLN A 286 -1.14 -31.63 -4.21
CA GLN A 286 -1.05 -32.53 -5.35
C GLN A 286 -2.18 -33.55 -5.18
N GLN A 287 -3.37 -33.21 -5.67
CA GLN A 287 -4.41 -34.17 -5.98
C GLN A 287 -3.86 -35.14 -7.02
N MET A 288 -3.23 -36.20 -6.52
CA MET A 288 -2.90 -37.39 -7.26
C MET A 288 -4.23 -37.98 -7.75
N GLY A 289 -4.57 -37.64 -8.99
CA GLY A 289 -5.61 -38.29 -9.77
C GLY A 289 -5.27 -39.77 -9.92
N GLY A 290 -5.69 -40.57 -8.95
CA GLY A 290 -5.68 -42.02 -9.03
C GLY A 290 -6.70 -42.48 -10.06
N LEU A 291 -6.26 -42.59 -11.31
CA LEU A 291 -6.92 -43.42 -12.33
C LEU A 291 -6.95 -44.87 -11.82
N SER A 292 -8.10 -45.31 -11.32
CA SER A 292 -8.38 -46.74 -11.22
C SER A 292 -8.93 -47.23 -12.56
N CYS A 293 -8.18 -48.16 -13.16
CA CYS A 293 -8.65 -49.04 -14.23
C CYS A 293 -9.66 -50.06 -13.69
#